data_AF-A0A7C9FQV0-F1
#
_entry.id   AF-A0A7C9FQV0-F1
#
_cell.length_a   1.000
_cell.length_b   1.000
_cell.length_c   1.000
_cell.angle_alpha   90.00
_cell.angle_beta   90.00
_cell.angle_gamma   90.00
#
_symmetry.space_group_name_H-M   'P 1'
#
loop_
_entity.id
_entity.type
_entity.pdbx_description
1 polymer ?
#
loop_
_entity_poly.entity_id
_entity_poly.type
_entity_poly.pdbx_seq_one_letter_code
_entity_poly.pdbx_strand_id
1 'polypeptide(L)'
;VKQVLLNSVEKLYGGGVIKHMTLGDYVKDNVPSLTRFMSLGGDSKEEYSVPSLAALSSAMRMLERYEFKINHGEWVTSVKPSLGPGIAERVWKAVRTTDENIDICHSVKTELRGALSSLLGDFGILAIPTVPGLLPKLQTEPSALESFRARAFSLLSVAGVSGFCQVSIPLGMYDHLP
;
A
#
# COMPACT_ATOMS: atom_id res chain seq x y z
N VAL A 1 -7.49 20.88 1.62
CA VAL A 1 -7.55 19.79 0.61
C VAL A 1 -8.83 18.96 0.71
N LYS A 2 -9.10 18.24 1.82
CA LYS A 2 -10.35 17.45 2.00
C LYS A 2 -11.63 18.22 1.63
N GLN A 3 -11.74 19.48 2.07
CA GLN A 3 -12.92 20.31 1.81
C GLN A 3 -13.16 20.59 0.32
N VAL A 4 -12.10 20.63 -0.50
CA VAL A 4 -12.23 20.86 -1.96
C VAL A 4 -12.99 19.70 -2.59
N LEU A 5 -12.63 18.47 -2.23
CA LEU A 5 -13.33 17.28 -2.71
C LEU A 5 -14.78 17.25 -2.23
N LEU A 6 -15.00 17.46 -0.92
CA LEU A 6 -16.35 17.43 -0.34
C LEU A 6 -17.27 18.48 -0.99
N ASN A 7 -16.83 19.74 -1.06
CA ASN A 7 -17.60 20.81 -1.66
C ASN A 7 -17.90 20.53 -3.15
N SER A 8 -16.95 19.93 -3.87
CA SER A 8 -17.14 19.60 -5.29
C SER A 8 -18.18 18.50 -5.47
N VAL A 9 -18.12 17.44 -4.66
CA VAL A 9 -19.09 16.34 -4.70
C VAL A 9 -20.47 16.82 -4.26
N GLU A 10 -20.56 17.58 -3.16
CA GLU A 10 -21.82 18.17 -2.68
C GLU A 10 -22.46 19.07 -3.73
N LYS A 11 -21.67 19.90 -4.41
CA LYS A 11 -22.17 20.81 -5.45
C LYS A 11 -22.70 20.06 -6.68
N LEU A 12 -22.05 18.96 -7.09
CA LEU A 12 -22.39 18.24 -8.32
C LEU A 12 -23.45 17.14 -8.11
N TYR A 13 -23.43 16.49 -6.95
CA TYR A 13 -24.22 15.26 -6.68
C TYR A 13 -25.07 15.35 -5.41
N GLY A 14 -24.97 16.43 -4.64
CA GLY A 14 -25.63 16.59 -3.33
C GLY A 14 -24.87 15.91 -2.19
N GLY A 15 -25.13 16.30 -0.94
CA GLY A 15 -24.38 15.77 0.22
C GLY A 15 -24.73 14.34 0.65
N GLY A 16 -25.92 13.85 0.28
CA GLY A 16 -26.40 12.50 0.69
C GLY A 16 -25.62 11.33 0.11
N VAL A 17 -24.73 11.57 -0.87
CA VAL A 17 -23.93 10.53 -1.54
C VAL A 17 -22.60 10.27 -0.84
N ILE A 18 -22.18 11.13 0.09
CA ILE A 18 -20.89 11.02 0.77
C ILE A 18 -21.03 10.12 2.01
N LYS A 19 -20.22 9.07 2.06
CA LYS A 19 -20.10 8.19 3.23
C LYS A 19 -18.68 8.26 3.78
N HIS A 20 -18.57 8.55 5.08
CA HIS A 20 -17.29 8.52 5.78
C HIS A 20 -17.08 7.16 6.44
N MET A 21 -15.87 6.63 6.35
CA MET A 21 -15.47 5.39 7.00
C MET A 21 -13.98 5.38 7.28
N THR A 22 -13.55 4.51 8.21
CA THR A 22 -12.13 4.21 8.43
C THR A 22 -11.76 3.00 7.59
N LEU A 23 -11.01 3.23 6.50
CA LEU A 23 -10.58 2.15 5.62
C LEU A 23 -9.77 1.07 6.36
N GLY A 24 -8.94 1.47 7.32
CA GLY A 24 -8.15 0.56 8.13
C GLY A 24 -9.00 -0.46 8.89
N ASP A 25 -10.06 0.01 9.55
CA ASP A 25 -10.99 -0.86 10.30
C ASP A 25 -11.76 -1.75 9.34
N TYR A 26 -12.26 -1.20 8.23
CA TYR A 26 -12.96 -1.98 7.22
C TYR A 26 -12.10 -3.13 6.66
N VAL A 27 -10.85 -2.85 6.31
CA VAL A 27 -9.91 -3.87 5.81
C VAL A 27 -9.64 -4.92 6.88
N LYS A 28 -9.43 -4.51 8.14
CA LYS A 28 -9.19 -5.42 9.26
C LYS A 28 -10.36 -6.39 9.44
N ASP A 29 -11.59 -5.90 9.33
CA ASP A 29 -12.79 -6.68 9.60
C ASP A 29 -13.21 -7.58 8.42
N ASN A 30 -12.79 -7.25 7.19
CA ASN A 30 -13.24 -7.94 5.97
C ASN A 30 -12.14 -8.73 5.24
N VAL A 31 -10.90 -8.73 5.74
CA VAL A 31 -9.75 -9.47 5.15
C VAL A 31 -9.11 -10.37 6.23
N PRO A 32 -9.76 -11.48 6.62
CA PRO A 32 -9.33 -12.30 7.77
C PRO A 32 -7.91 -12.88 7.63
N SER A 33 -7.47 -13.22 6.41
CA SER A 33 -6.12 -13.74 6.14
C SER A 33 -5.01 -12.74 6.49
N LEU A 34 -5.34 -11.45 6.58
CA LEU A 34 -4.42 -10.38 6.94
C LEU A 34 -3.92 -10.47 8.38
N THR A 35 -4.64 -11.15 9.27
CA THR A 35 -4.28 -11.35 10.69
C THR A 35 -2.86 -11.93 10.83
N ARG A 36 -2.45 -12.80 9.90
CA ARG A 36 -1.09 -13.35 9.86
C ARG A 36 -0.04 -12.25 9.72
N PHE A 37 -0.27 -11.26 8.87
CA PHE A 37 0.66 -10.16 8.63
C PHE A 37 0.60 -9.10 9.72
N MET A 38 -0.56 -8.91 10.34
CA MET A 38 -0.71 -8.03 11.49
C MET A 38 0.06 -8.53 12.73
N SER A 39 0.17 -9.84 12.92
CA SER A 39 0.95 -10.43 14.04
C SER A 39 2.46 -10.51 13.76
N LEU A 40 2.87 -10.48 12.48
CA LEU A 40 4.28 -10.45 12.07
C LEU A 40 4.88 -9.04 12.11
N GLY A 41 4.05 -7.99 12.06
CA GLY A 41 4.47 -6.63 12.28
C GLY A 41 4.82 -6.42 13.76
N GLY A 42 6.11 -6.43 14.10
CA GLY A 42 6.56 -6.10 15.44
C GLY A 42 6.10 -4.70 15.90
N ASP A 43 6.30 -4.40 17.19
CA ASP A 43 5.93 -3.17 17.93
C ASP A 43 6.51 -1.84 17.39
N SER A 44 6.76 -1.69 16.08
CA SER A 44 7.04 -0.41 15.45
C SER A 44 5.78 0.45 15.47
N LYS A 45 5.55 1.09 16.61
CA LYS A 45 4.62 2.19 16.81
C LYS A 45 5.11 3.41 16.02
N GLU A 46 5.13 3.31 14.70
CA GLU A 46 5.18 4.51 13.87
C GLU A 46 3.84 5.23 14.06
N GLU A 47 3.90 6.42 14.65
CA GLU A 47 2.78 7.24 15.15
C GLU A 47 1.68 7.53 14.10
N TYR A 48 1.93 7.24 12.82
CA TYR A 48 1.04 7.50 11.68
C TYR A 48 0.81 6.28 10.77
N SER A 49 1.07 5.06 11.26
CA SER A 49 0.82 3.82 10.51
C SER A 49 -0.57 3.27 10.79
N VAL A 50 -1.36 2.99 9.75
CA VAL A 50 -2.62 2.24 9.88
C VAL A 50 -2.27 0.74 9.83
N PRO A 51 -2.41 -0.03 10.93
CA PRO A 51 -1.83 -1.37 11.03
C PRO A 51 -2.29 -2.35 9.95
N SER A 52 -3.58 -2.37 9.63
CA SER A 52 -4.13 -3.24 8.58
C SER A 52 -3.60 -2.87 7.19
N LEU A 53 -3.48 -1.57 6.88
CA LEU A 53 -2.90 -1.14 5.60
C LEU A 53 -1.39 -1.41 5.52
N ALA A 54 -0.67 -1.30 6.64
CA ALA A 54 0.74 -1.70 6.70
C ALA A 54 0.92 -3.21 6.52
N ALA A 55 0.00 -4.01 7.08
CA ALA A 55 -0.05 -5.45 6.87
C ALA A 55 -0.36 -5.80 5.40
N LEU A 56 -1.26 -5.07 4.74
CA LEU A 56 -1.56 -5.24 3.31
C LEU A 56 -0.30 -5.00 2.46
N SER A 57 0.40 -3.90 2.71
CA SER A 57 1.66 -3.59 2.05
C SER A 57 2.72 -4.67 2.29
N SER A 58 2.78 -5.23 3.50
CA SER A 58 3.69 -6.32 3.83
C SER A 58 3.38 -7.61 3.06
N ALA A 59 2.10 -7.99 2.96
CA ALA A 59 1.66 -9.12 2.15
C ALA A 59 1.96 -8.91 0.65
N MET A 60 1.68 -7.71 0.12
CA MET A 60 2.00 -7.35 -1.26
C MET A 60 3.50 -7.49 -1.54
N ARG A 61 4.35 -6.90 -0.70
CA ARG A 61 5.81 -6.93 -0.87
C ARG A 61 6.39 -8.34 -0.73
N MET A 62 5.75 -9.21 0.05
CA MET A 62 6.15 -10.62 0.13
C MET A 62 5.87 -11.32 -1.20
N LEU A 63 4.67 -11.13 -1.76
CA LEU A 63 4.30 -11.70 -3.05
C LEU A 63 5.17 -11.15 -4.19
N GLU A 64 5.41 -9.84 -4.25
CA GLU A 64 6.29 -9.21 -5.26
C GLU A 64 7.70 -9.80 -5.22
N ARG A 65 8.25 -10.06 -4.03
CA ARG A 65 9.58 -10.67 -3.88
C ARG A 65 9.59 -12.12 -4.37
N TYR A 66 8.55 -12.87 -4.05
CA TYR A 66 8.38 -14.24 -4.52
C TYR A 66 8.29 -14.28 -6.06
N GLU A 67 7.40 -13.47 -6.64
CA GLU A 67 7.25 -13.37 -8.09
C GLU A 67 8.55 -12.89 -8.76
N PHE A 68 9.25 -11.93 -8.17
CA PHE A 68 10.57 -11.50 -8.66
C PHE A 68 11.58 -12.65 -8.63
N LYS A 69 11.67 -13.42 -7.54
CA LYS A 69 12.57 -14.56 -7.40
C LYS A 69 12.28 -15.63 -8.47
N ILE A 70 11.01 -15.95 -8.70
CA ILE A 70 10.61 -16.94 -9.72
C ILE A 70 11.02 -16.48 -11.13
N ASN A 71 10.81 -15.19 -11.46
CA ASN A 71 11.07 -14.68 -12.81
C ASN A 71 12.54 -14.31 -13.07
N HIS A 72 13.28 -13.89 -12.04
CA HIS A 72 14.60 -13.28 -12.20
C HIS A 72 15.69 -13.89 -11.31
N GLY A 73 15.36 -14.87 -10.46
CA GLY A 73 16.30 -15.45 -9.49
C GLY A 73 17.54 -16.06 -10.15
N GLU A 74 17.35 -16.89 -11.18
CA GLU A 74 18.45 -17.51 -11.93
C GLU A 74 19.35 -16.48 -12.63
N TRP A 75 18.75 -15.46 -13.22
CA TRP A 75 19.51 -14.40 -13.88
C TRP A 75 20.34 -13.61 -12.86
N VAL A 76 19.77 -13.24 -11.71
CA VAL A 76 20.51 -12.53 -10.66
C VAL A 76 21.68 -13.36 -10.13
N THR A 77 21.48 -14.66 -9.89
CA THR A 77 22.53 -15.53 -9.33
C THR A 77 23.64 -15.84 -10.33
N SER A 78 23.32 -15.97 -11.62
CA SER A 78 24.30 -16.21 -12.69
C SER A 78 25.07 -14.96 -13.11
N VAL A 79 24.37 -13.86 -13.39
CA VAL A 79 24.96 -12.63 -13.94
C VAL A 79 25.57 -11.75 -12.86
N LYS A 80 25.05 -11.79 -11.62
CA LYS A 80 25.48 -10.93 -10.50
C LYS A 80 25.57 -9.44 -10.92
N PRO A 81 24.45 -8.85 -11.35
CA PRO A 81 24.45 -7.50 -11.92
C PRO A 81 25.01 -6.45 -10.93
N SER A 82 25.71 -5.46 -11.47
CA SER A 82 26.13 -4.28 -10.69
C SER A 82 24.90 -3.39 -10.46
N LEU A 83 24.36 -3.44 -9.23
CA LEU A 83 23.17 -2.68 -8.82
C LEU A 83 23.57 -1.59 -7.83
N GLY A 84 22.91 -0.44 -7.93
CA GLY A 84 23.13 0.67 -6.99
C GLY A 84 22.71 0.33 -5.55
N PRO A 85 23.21 1.11 -4.57
CA PRO A 85 22.88 0.94 -3.16
C PRO A 85 21.36 1.08 -2.93
N GLY A 86 20.81 0.26 -2.04
CA GLY A 86 19.38 0.12 -1.77
C GLY A 86 18.62 -0.77 -2.76
N ILE A 87 19.08 -0.90 -4.01
CA ILE A 87 18.49 -1.82 -5.00
C ILE A 87 19.08 -3.21 -4.81
N ALA A 88 20.40 -3.31 -4.69
CA ALA A 88 21.11 -4.57 -4.50
C ALA A 88 20.57 -5.38 -3.32
N GLU A 89 20.37 -4.73 -2.17
CA GLU A 89 19.87 -5.33 -0.94
C GLU A 89 18.44 -5.85 -1.10
N ARG A 90 17.58 -5.11 -1.80
CA ARG A 90 16.19 -5.52 -2.06
C ARG A 90 16.11 -6.70 -3.03
N VAL A 91 16.92 -6.67 -4.09
CA VAL A 91 17.02 -7.77 -5.07
C VAL A 91 17.54 -9.04 -4.39
N TRP A 92 18.65 -8.96 -3.65
CA TRP A 92 19.18 -10.12 -2.93
C TRP A 92 18.24 -10.62 -1.83
N LYS A 93 17.52 -9.72 -1.14
CA LYS A 93 16.47 -10.11 -0.20
C LYS A 93 15.34 -10.87 -0.89
N ALA A 94 14.91 -10.43 -2.08
CA ALA A 94 13.90 -11.15 -2.88
C ALA A 94 14.39 -12.54 -3.28
N VAL A 95 15.60 -12.65 -3.85
CA VAL A 95 16.20 -13.93 -4.27
C VAL A 95 16.33 -14.93 -3.12
N ARG A 96 16.62 -14.45 -1.91
CA ARG A 96 16.77 -15.28 -0.70
C ARG A 96 15.47 -15.52 0.08
N THR A 97 14.33 -14.97 -0.38
CA THR A 97 13.04 -15.13 0.32
C THR A 97 12.59 -16.59 0.25
N THR A 98 12.03 -17.12 1.35
CA THR A 98 11.40 -18.44 1.40
C THR A 98 9.99 -18.37 0.82
N ASP A 99 9.47 -19.51 0.39
CA ASP A 99 8.14 -19.57 -0.27
C ASP A 99 7.00 -19.67 0.78
N GLU A 100 7.25 -19.17 2.00
CA GLU A 100 6.31 -19.23 3.12
C GLU A 100 5.25 -18.12 3.04
N ASN A 101 4.00 -18.45 3.41
CA ASN A 101 2.84 -17.55 3.43
C ASN A 101 2.41 -16.99 2.05
N ILE A 102 2.90 -17.56 0.94
CA ILE A 102 2.51 -17.12 -0.43
C ILE A 102 1.04 -17.45 -0.71
N ASP A 103 0.58 -18.62 -0.29
CA ASP A 103 -0.82 -19.01 -0.25
C ASP A 103 -1.67 -17.99 0.52
N ILE A 104 -1.22 -17.53 1.68
CA ILE A 104 -1.89 -16.49 2.48
C ILE A 104 -1.89 -15.15 1.73
N CYS A 105 -0.80 -14.78 1.03
CA CYS A 105 -0.77 -13.56 0.21
C CYS A 105 -1.85 -13.59 -0.90
N HIS A 106 -2.05 -14.74 -1.54
CA HIS A 106 -3.11 -14.91 -2.54
C HIS A 106 -4.52 -14.82 -1.93
N SER A 107 -4.71 -15.36 -0.72
CA SER A 107 -5.95 -15.19 0.04
C SER A 107 -6.22 -13.71 0.36
N VAL A 108 -5.21 -12.96 0.84
CA VAL A 108 -5.32 -11.52 1.10
C VAL A 108 -5.77 -10.75 -0.14
N LYS A 109 -5.20 -11.05 -1.31
CA LYS A 109 -5.61 -10.42 -2.59
C LYS A 109 -7.07 -10.69 -2.93
N THR A 110 -7.49 -11.95 -2.79
CA THR A 110 -8.85 -12.38 -3.12
C THR A 110 -9.88 -11.78 -2.17
N GLU A 111 -9.61 -11.81 -0.87
CA GLU A 111 -10.46 -11.24 0.16
C GLU A 111 -10.56 -9.72 0.04
N LEU A 112 -9.43 -9.01 -0.13
CA LEU A 112 -9.45 -7.56 -0.31
C LEU A 112 -10.25 -7.15 -1.55
N ARG A 113 -10.08 -7.87 -2.66
CA ARG A 113 -10.88 -7.62 -3.88
C ARG A 113 -12.37 -7.79 -3.60
N GLY A 114 -12.78 -8.87 -2.93
CA GLY A 114 -14.17 -9.11 -2.56
C GLY A 114 -14.72 -8.03 -1.64
N ALA A 115 -13.95 -7.64 -0.62
CA ALA A 115 -14.32 -6.59 0.33
C ALA A 115 -14.52 -5.25 -0.38
N LEU A 116 -13.56 -4.81 -1.21
CA LEU A 116 -13.70 -3.54 -1.94
C LEU A 116 -14.82 -3.58 -2.99
N SER A 117 -15.03 -4.72 -3.65
CA SER A 117 -16.17 -4.87 -4.58
C SER A 117 -17.50 -4.72 -3.86
N SER A 118 -17.62 -5.31 -2.67
CA SER A 118 -18.83 -5.19 -1.83
C SER A 118 -19.01 -3.78 -1.29
N LEU A 119 -17.92 -3.10 -0.92
CA LEU A 119 -17.92 -1.75 -0.39
C LEU A 119 -18.35 -0.71 -1.43
N LEU A 120 -17.80 -0.83 -2.64
CA LEU A 120 -17.98 0.17 -3.70
C LEU A 120 -19.19 -0.13 -4.58
N GLY A 121 -19.60 -1.40 -4.69
CA GLY A 121 -20.63 -1.80 -5.67
C GLY A 121 -20.22 -1.37 -7.08
N ASP A 122 -21.21 -1.05 -7.92
CA ASP A 122 -20.98 -0.76 -9.33
C ASP A 122 -20.41 0.64 -9.60
N PHE A 123 -20.69 1.61 -8.72
CA PHE A 123 -20.41 3.04 -8.98
C PHE A 123 -19.67 3.75 -7.84
N GLY A 124 -19.37 3.05 -6.75
CA GLY A 124 -18.69 3.63 -5.61
C GLY A 124 -17.24 3.97 -5.91
N ILE A 125 -16.79 5.09 -5.36
CA ILE A 125 -15.40 5.53 -5.45
C ILE A 125 -14.86 5.68 -4.03
N LEU A 126 -13.68 5.11 -3.81
CA LEU A 126 -12.92 5.33 -2.58
C LEU A 126 -11.99 6.53 -2.76
N ALA A 127 -12.17 7.57 -1.95
CA ALA A 127 -11.28 8.72 -1.92
C ALA A 127 -10.42 8.69 -0.65
N ILE A 128 -9.10 8.56 -0.83
CA ILE A 128 -8.10 8.57 0.24
C ILE A 128 -6.92 9.48 -0.15
N PRO A 129 -6.12 9.97 0.82
CA PRO A 129 -4.82 10.57 0.51
C PRO A 129 -3.93 9.60 -0.29
N THR A 130 -3.16 10.11 -1.26
CA THR A 130 -2.20 9.28 -2.02
C THR A 130 -0.97 8.93 -1.20
N VAL A 131 -0.48 9.86 -0.38
CA VAL A 131 0.70 9.71 0.48
C VAL A 131 0.41 10.21 1.90
N PRO A 132 1.12 9.71 2.92
CA PRO A 132 0.84 9.99 4.33
C PRO A 132 1.24 11.40 4.79
N GLY A 133 1.91 12.19 3.94
CA GLY A 133 2.36 13.53 4.30
C GLY A 133 3.40 14.10 3.34
N LEU A 134 4.19 15.04 3.85
CA LEU A 134 5.22 15.75 3.11
C LEU A 134 6.23 14.81 2.45
N LEU A 135 6.62 15.17 1.23
CA LEU A 135 7.63 14.43 0.48
C LEU A 135 9.01 14.58 1.15
N PRO A 136 9.80 13.50 1.27
CA PRO A 136 11.15 13.58 1.80
C PRO A 136 12.04 14.44 0.89
N LYS A 137 12.92 15.25 1.49
CA LYS A 137 13.89 16.08 0.77
C LYS A 137 14.95 15.21 0.08
N LEU A 138 15.63 15.78 -0.92
CA LEU A 138 16.85 15.18 -1.46
C LEU A 138 17.85 14.96 -0.31
N GLN A 139 18.57 13.82 -0.35
CA GLN A 139 19.52 13.41 0.69
C GLN A 139 18.88 13.17 2.07
N THR A 140 17.58 12.86 2.13
CA THR A 140 16.97 12.35 3.38
C THR A 140 17.69 11.08 3.83
N GLU A 141 17.99 11.00 5.12
CA GLU A 141 18.64 9.83 5.73
C GLU A 141 17.91 8.52 5.37
N PRO A 142 18.65 7.43 5.04
CA PRO A 142 18.07 6.20 4.53
C PRO A 142 16.96 5.60 5.42
N SER A 143 17.13 5.63 6.75
CA SER A 143 16.14 5.10 7.70
C SER A 143 14.82 5.89 7.65
N ALA A 144 14.91 7.23 7.64
CA ALA A 144 13.74 8.10 7.54
C ALA A 144 13.03 7.93 6.18
N LEU A 145 13.79 7.73 5.11
CA LEU A 145 13.25 7.46 3.78
C LEU A 145 12.52 6.10 3.73
N GLU A 146 13.06 5.06 4.35
CA GLU A 146 12.40 3.76 4.44
C GLU A 146 11.11 3.80 5.27
N SER A 147 11.09 4.54 6.39
CA SER A 147 9.86 4.77 7.16
C SER A 147 8.81 5.54 6.35
N PHE A 148 9.21 6.59 5.63
CA PHE A 148 8.29 7.29 4.72
C PHE A 148 7.72 6.35 3.65
N ARG A 149 8.58 5.53 3.02
CA ARG A 149 8.16 4.55 2.01
C ARG A 149 7.19 3.53 2.60
N ALA A 150 7.44 3.01 3.79
CA ALA A 150 6.55 2.06 4.45
C ALA A 150 5.14 2.63 4.63
N ARG A 151 5.03 3.88 5.09
CA ARG A 151 3.75 4.59 5.23
C ARG A 151 3.12 4.97 3.89
N ALA A 152 3.90 5.32 2.87
CA ALA A 152 3.37 5.58 1.53
C ALA A 152 2.80 4.30 0.91
N PHE A 153 3.55 3.19 0.99
CA PHE A 153 3.12 1.91 0.44
C PHE A 153 1.88 1.34 1.13
N SER A 154 1.59 1.66 2.39
CA SER A 154 0.33 1.22 3.03
C SER A 154 -0.91 1.78 2.34
N LEU A 155 -0.85 3.01 1.82
CA LEU A 155 -1.93 3.61 1.03
C LEU A 155 -1.90 3.10 -0.42
N LEU A 156 -0.71 3.08 -1.04
CA LEU A 156 -0.56 2.70 -2.44
C LEU A 156 -0.83 1.21 -2.70
N SER A 157 -0.67 0.34 -1.70
CA SER A 157 -0.91 -1.10 -1.87
C SER A 157 -2.37 -1.47 -2.04
N VAL A 158 -3.32 -0.60 -1.67
CA VAL A 158 -4.77 -0.94 -1.70
C VAL A 158 -5.20 -1.33 -3.12
N ALA A 159 -4.88 -0.51 -4.12
CA ALA A 159 -5.19 -0.79 -5.51
C ALA A 159 -4.33 -1.94 -6.07
N GLY A 160 -3.03 -1.96 -5.75
CA GLY A 160 -2.10 -2.98 -6.23
C GLY A 160 -2.46 -4.41 -5.78
N VAL A 161 -2.93 -4.56 -4.53
CA VAL A 161 -3.34 -5.86 -3.98
C VAL A 161 -4.72 -6.27 -4.51
N SER A 162 -5.68 -5.34 -4.55
CA SER A 162 -7.06 -5.65 -4.94
C SER A 162 -7.24 -5.83 -6.46
N GLY A 163 -6.41 -5.17 -7.27
CA GLY A 163 -6.56 -5.08 -8.72
C GLY A 163 -7.53 -3.99 -9.19
N PHE A 164 -7.98 -3.10 -8.30
CA PHE A 164 -8.78 -1.93 -8.67
C PHE A 164 -7.94 -0.86 -9.36
N CYS A 165 -8.58 -0.02 -10.17
CA CYS A 165 -7.93 1.14 -10.76
C CYS A 165 -7.77 2.26 -9.72
N GLN A 166 -6.62 2.94 -9.75
CA GLN A 166 -6.34 4.11 -8.91
C GLN A 166 -5.85 5.27 -9.78
N VAL A 167 -6.31 6.48 -9.47
CA VAL A 167 -5.81 7.74 -10.02
C VAL A 167 -5.44 8.68 -8.87
N SER A 168 -4.36 9.43 -9.03
CA SER A 168 -3.96 10.48 -8.10
C SER A 168 -4.23 11.84 -8.72
N ILE A 169 -5.02 12.67 -8.03
CA ILE A 169 -5.45 13.98 -8.49
C ILE A 169 -4.84 15.03 -7.54
N PRO A 170 -4.04 15.98 -8.02
CA PRO A 170 -3.59 17.11 -7.22
C PRO A 170 -4.78 17.99 -6.82
N LEU A 171 -4.96 18.21 -5.51
CA LEU A 171 -6.12 18.92 -4.96
C LEU A 171 -5.76 20.24 -4.26
N GLY A 172 -4.50 20.67 -4.34
CA GLY A 172 -4.03 21.94 -3.80
C GLY A 172 -2.54 21.93 -3.53
N MET A 173 -2.11 22.89 -2.71
CA MET A 173 -0.74 22.96 -2.20
C MET A 173 -0.78 22.90 -0.66
N TYR A 174 0.18 22.23 -0.06
CA TYR A 174 0.48 22.23 1.36
C TYR A 174 1.97 22.51 1.55
N ASP A 175 2.32 23.55 2.30
CA ASP A 175 3.71 24.01 2.46
C ASP A 175 4.46 24.19 1.12
N HIS A 176 3.80 24.83 0.15
CA HIS A 176 4.32 25.03 -1.21
C HIS A 176 4.63 23.76 -1.99
N LEU A 177 4.11 22.59 -1.57
CA LEU A 177 4.20 21.31 -2.26
C LEU A 177 2.79 20.81 -2.66
N PRO A 178 2.66 20.07 -3.79
CA PRO A 178 1.38 19.55 -4.26
C PRO A 178 0.80 18.42 -3.38
#